data_AF-A0A399IL30-F1
#
_entry.id   AF-A0A399IL30-F1
#
_cell.length_a   1.000
_cell.length_b   1.000
_cell.length_c   1.000
_cell.angle_alpha   90.00
_cell.angle_beta   90.00
_cell.angle_gamma   90.00
#
_symmetry.space_group_name_H-M   'P 1'
#
loop_
_entity.id
_entity.type
_entity.pdbx_description
1 polymer ?
#
loop_
_entity_poly.entity_id
_entity_poly.type
_entity_poly.pdbx_seq_one_letter_code
_entity_poly.pdbx_strand_id
1 'polypeptide(L)'
;MSKTNIKCPRCHSDKLYKFGLDKQANQKYQCRKCKRQFVDGDGNGLPKLNYPRCPKCGKGTYLHHSYKHYNRYKCNNKSCNHIIVKHHTLNIDEASSEAVTGSFSMKGMRFPLHVILTALTLYFLNNSSTRAISQFLMINSGIKVSHVTIANWTNKFSPFFKQKADRFTTNLNLLSDDWHADETVVFINGQKYYLWLAIDSETRFVLAFHLTRSRSSDSAYTLINKAKACGEPTYFITDRLPSYNEAVATVLPNTEHVPVEPMSSDTNNNLIESFNKTFKAWYKAKKGFNSFEKANNLIYLFIFHYNFIRPHGSLNNYTPAEVAGFASDSLNKNSWFIAA
;
A
#
# COMPACT_ATOMS: atom_id res chain seq x y z
N MET A 1 -1.09 -12.95 -65.13
CA MET A 1 -0.68 -13.62 -63.88
C MET A 1 0.07 -12.62 -63.01
N SER A 2 -0.53 -12.24 -61.87
CA SER A 2 -0.05 -11.20 -60.96
C SER A 2 1.32 -11.55 -60.35
N LYS A 3 2.36 -10.78 -60.67
CA LYS A 3 3.66 -10.83 -59.97
C LYS A 3 3.47 -10.20 -58.58
N THR A 4 3.35 -11.01 -57.54
CA THR A 4 3.41 -10.53 -56.15
C THR A 4 4.78 -9.88 -55.92
N ASN A 5 4.78 -8.56 -55.68
CA ASN A 5 5.97 -7.73 -55.55
C ASN A 5 6.54 -7.83 -54.12
N ILE A 6 7.09 -9.00 -53.78
CA ILE A 6 7.60 -9.29 -52.43
C ILE A 6 8.87 -8.48 -52.19
N LYS A 7 8.87 -7.66 -51.13
CA LYS A 7 10.02 -6.83 -50.70
C LYS A 7 10.41 -7.16 -49.27
N CYS A 8 11.68 -6.92 -48.92
CA CYS A 8 12.14 -7.11 -47.55
C CYS A 8 11.38 -6.20 -46.58
N PRO A 9 10.70 -6.72 -45.54
CA PRO A 9 9.93 -5.90 -44.60
C PRO A 9 10.82 -4.97 -43.75
N ARG A 10 12.13 -5.21 -43.70
CA ARG A 10 13.08 -4.42 -42.89
C ARG A 10 13.75 -3.27 -43.64
N CYS A 11 14.01 -3.43 -44.94
CA CYS A 11 14.78 -2.45 -45.71
C CYS A 11 14.19 -2.16 -47.09
N HIS A 12 13.02 -2.71 -47.37
CA HIS A 12 12.25 -2.57 -48.61
C HIS A 12 12.99 -2.93 -49.90
N SER A 13 14.13 -3.61 -49.80
CA SER A 13 14.87 -4.12 -50.94
C SER A 13 14.11 -5.29 -51.59
N ASP A 14 14.07 -5.25 -52.90
CA ASP A 14 13.63 -6.27 -53.87
C ASP A 14 14.66 -7.38 -54.09
N LYS A 15 15.92 -7.18 -53.67
CA LYS A 15 17.00 -8.16 -53.80
C LYS A 15 16.86 -9.28 -52.76
N LEU A 16 16.05 -10.27 -53.09
CA LEU A 16 15.74 -11.44 -52.25
C LEU A 16 16.25 -12.74 -52.89
N TYR A 17 16.47 -13.78 -52.08
CA TYR A 17 16.60 -15.15 -52.57
C TYR A 17 15.78 -16.12 -51.72
N LYS A 18 15.32 -17.21 -52.33
CA LYS A 18 14.57 -18.27 -51.66
C LYS A 18 15.49 -19.00 -50.67
N PHE A 19 15.09 -19.04 -49.41
CA PHE A 19 15.86 -19.61 -48.29
C PHE A 19 15.09 -20.77 -47.65
N GLY A 20 14.77 -21.78 -48.45
CA GLY A 20 14.00 -22.94 -48.00
C GLY A 20 12.55 -22.63 -47.61
N LEU A 21 11.93 -23.55 -46.89
CA LEU A 21 10.57 -23.43 -46.37
C LEU A 21 10.58 -23.23 -44.84
N ASP A 22 9.52 -22.64 -44.29
CA ASP A 22 9.28 -22.64 -42.86
C ASP A 22 8.64 -23.97 -42.38
N LYS A 23 8.30 -24.04 -41.08
CA LYS A 23 7.69 -25.24 -40.49
C LYS A 23 6.27 -25.49 -41.00
N GLN A 24 5.60 -24.47 -41.54
CA GLN A 24 4.28 -24.55 -42.16
C GLN A 24 4.37 -24.70 -43.70
N ALA A 25 5.55 -25.04 -44.23
CA ALA A 25 5.82 -25.19 -45.66
C ALA A 25 5.67 -23.90 -46.50
N ASN A 26 5.67 -22.70 -45.89
CA ASN A 26 5.68 -21.44 -46.60
C ASN A 26 7.08 -21.10 -47.10
N GLN A 27 7.17 -20.42 -48.25
CA GLN A 27 8.44 -19.99 -48.82
C GLN A 27 9.11 -18.91 -47.96
N LYS A 28 10.30 -19.23 -47.42
CA LYS A 28 11.17 -18.24 -46.79
C LYS A 28 11.99 -17.50 -47.83
N TYR A 29 12.17 -16.21 -47.61
CA TYR A 29 13.03 -15.32 -48.37
C TYR A 29 14.12 -14.75 -47.46
N GLN A 30 15.34 -14.60 -47.98
CA GLN A 30 16.40 -13.86 -47.30
C GLN A 30 16.81 -12.64 -48.13
N CYS A 31 16.85 -11.48 -47.47
CA CYS A 31 17.28 -10.23 -48.10
C CYS A 31 18.80 -10.21 -48.29
N ARG A 32 19.26 -9.90 -49.51
CA ARG A 32 20.70 -9.79 -49.81
C ARG A 32 21.36 -8.60 -49.10
N LYS A 33 20.61 -7.51 -48.88
CA LYS A 33 21.12 -6.26 -48.30
C LYS A 33 21.27 -6.31 -46.78
N CYS A 34 20.22 -6.72 -46.05
CA CYS A 34 20.21 -6.73 -44.58
C CYS A 34 20.25 -8.13 -43.95
N LYS A 35 20.36 -9.18 -44.76
CA LYS A 35 20.38 -10.60 -44.36
C LYS A 35 19.17 -11.10 -43.55
N ARG A 36 18.11 -10.28 -43.39
CA ARG A 36 16.84 -10.68 -42.74
C ARG A 36 16.17 -11.80 -43.54
N GLN A 37 15.82 -12.89 -42.85
CA GLN A 37 14.96 -13.95 -43.35
C GLN A 37 13.50 -13.65 -42.96
N PHE A 38 12.53 -13.87 -43.84
CA PHE A 38 11.10 -13.63 -43.59
C PHE A 38 10.25 -14.50 -44.54
N VAL A 39 8.96 -14.66 -44.24
CA VAL A 39 7.97 -15.28 -45.15
C VAL A 39 7.04 -14.20 -45.72
N ASP A 40 6.34 -14.48 -46.81
CA ASP A 40 5.36 -13.53 -47.34
C ASP A 40 4.22 -13.33 -46.33
N GLY A 41 3.87 -12.09 -46.00
CA GLY A 41 2.95 -11.75 -44.90
C GLY A 41 3.58 -11.67 -43.50
N ASP A 42 4.88 -11.92 -43.34
CA ASP A 42 5.62 -11.66 -42.09
C ASP A 42 5.65 -10.14 -41.87
N GLY A 43 4.76 -9.62 -41.01
CA GLY A 43 4.65 -8.20 -40.71
C GLY A 43 5.94 -7.60 -40.16
N ASN A 44 5.91 -6.29 -39.83
CA ASN A 44 7.00 -5.67 -39.06
C ASN A 44 7.26 -6.56 -37.83
N GLY A 45 8.40 -7.26 -37.81
CA GLY A 45 8.63 -8.39 -36.91
C GLY A 45 8.36 -8.06 -35.43
N LEU A 46 8.20 -9.11 -34.62
CA LEU A 46 7.96 -9.02 -33.17
C LEU A 46 8.66 -7.80 -32.54
N PRO A 47 7.93 -6.98 -31.76
CA PRO A 47 8.48 -5.76 -31.17
C PRO A 47 9.83 -6.05 -30.50
N LYS A 48 10.82 -5.19 -30.74
CA LYS A 48 12.11 -5.29 -30.03
C LYS A 48 11.83 -5.14 -28.54
N LEU A 49 11.94 -6.25 -27.80
CA LEU A 49 11.89 -6.25 -26.36
C LEU A 49 13.08 -5.44 -25.84
N ASN A 50 12.81 -4.30 -25.19
CA ASN A 50 13.83 -3.35 -24.76
C ASN A 50 14.47 -3.80 -23.44
N TYR A 51 15.18 -4.93 -23.49
CA TYR A 51 15.87 -5.49 -22.32
C TYR A 51 17.14 -4.71 -21.99
N PRO A 52 17.50 -4.58 -20.70
CA PRO A 52 18.71 -3.87 -20.29
C PRO A 52 19.97 -4.49 -20.90
N ARG A 53 21.03 -3.70 -21.05
CA ARG A 53 22.36 -4.24 -21.41
C ARG A 53 23.08 -4.71 -20.15
N CYS A 54 23.94 -5.71 -20.30
CA CYS A 54 24.77 -6.20 -19.20
C CYS A 54 25.76 -5.12 -18.73
N PRO A 55 25.69 -4.62 -17.48
CA PRO A 55 26.61 -3.59 -17.01
C PRO A 55 28.06 -4.09 -16.93
N LYS A 56 28.27 -5.41 -16.76
CA LYS A 56 29.62 -6.00 -16.70
C LYS A 56 30.33 -6.15 -18.05
N CYS A 57 29.60 -6.40 -19.14
CA CYS A 57 30.25 -6.69 -20.44
C CYS A 57 29.56 -6.06 -21.66
N GLY A 58 28.55 -5.22 -21.49
CA GLY A 58 27.83 -4.51 -22.57
C GLY A 58 26.96 -5.37 -23.49
N LYS A 59 27.06 -6.70 -23.39
CA LYS A 59 26.27 -7.64 -24.21
C LYS A 59 24.78 -7.58 -23.84
N GLY A 60 23.93 -7.94 -24.80
CA GLY A 60 22.49 -8.03 -24.57
C GLY A 60 22.14 -9.04 -23.49
N THR A 61 21.01 -8.84 -22.84
CA THR A 61 20.42 -9.81 -21.90
C THR A 61 19.13 -10.39 -22.45
N TYR A 62 18.65 -11.45 -21.83
CA TYR A 62 17.32 -12.02 -22.04
C TYR A 62 16.57 -12.11 -20.72
N LEU A 63 15.23 -12.07 -20.76
CA LEU A 63 14.40 -12.32 -19.59
C LEU A 63 14.58 -13.78 -19.16
N HIS A 64 15.15 -13.99 -17.98
CA HIS A 64 15.39 -15.32 -17.42
C HIS A 64 14.20 -15.77 -16.57
N HIS A 65 13.73 -14.90 -15.69
CA HIS A 65 12.51 -15.11 -14.90
C HIS A 65 11.75 -13.80 -14.76
N SER A 66 10.42 -13.90 -14.80
CA SER A 66 9.52 -12.85 -14.39
C SER A 66 8.89 -13.24 -13.07
N TYR A 67 9.06 -12.38 -12.06
CA TYR A 67 8.43 -12.50 -10.76
C TYR A 67 7.40 -11.38 -10.61
N LYS A 68 6.54 -11.49 -9.59
CA LYS A 68 5.46 -10.52 -9.35
C LYS A 68 5.96 -9.07 -9.27
N HIS A 69 7.07 -8.82 -8.56
CA HIS A 69 7.60 -7.46 -8.31
C HIS A 69 8.89 -7.13 -9.05
N TYR A 70 9.51 -8.10 -9.72
CA TYR A 70 10.77 -7.87 -10.43
C TYR A 70 11.02 -8.88 -11.55
N ASN A 71 11.81 -8.46 -12.52
CA ASN A 71 12.30 -9.30 -13.60
C ASN A 71 13.79 -9.55 -13.44
N ARG A 72 14.22 -10.80 -13.60
CA ARG A 72 15.64 -11.17 -13.69
C ARG A 72 16.02 -11.30 -15.16
N TYR A 73 16.98 -10.50 -15.59
CA TYR A 73 17.58 -10.57 -16.90
C TYR A 73 18.96 -11.19 -16.79
N LYS A 74 19.23 -12.20 -17.62
CA LYS A 74 20.52 -12.89 -17.65
C LYS A 74 21.33 -12.46 -18.87
N CYS A 75 22.62 -12.25 -18.68
CA CYS A 75 23.53 -11.92 -19.76
C CYS A 75 23.60 -13.06 -20.80
N ASN A 76 23.52 -12.73 -22.09
CA ASN A 76 23.67 -13.70 -23.18
C ASN A 76 25.08 -14.33 -23.23
N ASN A 77 26.07 -13.71 -22.58
CA ASN A 77 27.43 -14.23 -22.53
C ASN A 77 27.58 -15.26 -21.41
N LYS A 78 27.74 -16.53 -21.78
CA LYS A 78 27.93 -17.64 -20.84
C LYS A 78 29.16 -17.44 -19.93
N SER A 79 30.24 -16.81 -20.43
CA SER A 79 31.41 -16.51 -19.60
C SER A 79 31.20 -15.35 -18.62
N CYS A 80 30.23 -14.46 -18.86
CA CYS A 80 29.90 -13.38 -17.94
C CYS A 80 28.89 -13.83 -16.89
N ASN A 81 27.83 -14.55 -17.32
CA ASN A 81 26.77 -15.11 -16.48
C ASN A 81 26.07 -14.11 -15.53
N HIS A 82 26.23 -12.81 -15.76
CA HIS A 82 25.71 -11.76 -14.88
C HIS A 82 24.18 -11.67 -14.93
N ILE A 83 23.57 -11.45 -13.76
CA ILE A 83 22.12 -11.30 -13.58
C ILE A 83 21.83 -9.85 -13.19
N ILE A 84 20.89 -9.24 -13.92
CA ILE A 84 20.33 -7.92 -13.63
C ILE A 84 18.94 -8.14 -13.07
N VAL A 85 18.65 -7.59 -11.89
CA VAL A 85 17.30 -7.56 -11.33
C VAL A 85 16.71 -6.18 -11.64
N LYS A 86 15.57 -6.13 -12.33
CA LYS A 86 14.83 -4.90 -12.57
C LYS A 86 13.49 -4.99 -11.85
N HIS A 87 13.35 -4.20 -10.81
CA HIS A 87 12.14 -4.10 -10.03
C HIS A 87 11.08 -3.28 -10.76
N HIS A 88 9.80 -3.55 -10.50
CA HIS A 88 8.67 -2.80 -11.05
C HIS A 88 7.46 -2.83 -10.11
N THR A 89 6.67 -1.76 -10.12
CA THR A 89 5.48 -1.60 -9.28
C THR A 89 4.17 -2.07 -9.93
N LEU A 90 4.24 -2.65 -11.14
CA LEU A 90 3.06 -2.94 -11.97
C LEU A 90 2.06 -3.95 -11.38
N ASN A 91 2.49 -4.82 -10.47
CA ASN A 91 1.65 -5.91 -9.91
C ASN A 91 1.62 -5.89 -8.37
N ILE A 92 1.66 -4.70 -7.77
CA ILE A 92 1.48 -4.55 -6.33
C ILE A 92 -0.02 -4.47 -6.05
N ASP A 93 -0.53 -5.36 -5.20
CA ASP A 93 -1.94 -5.38 -4.82
C ASP A 93 -2.29 -4.13 -4.00
N GLU A 94 -3.53 -3.68 -4.09
CA GLU A 94 -4.02 -2.58 -3.25
C GLU A 94 -4.04 -2.96 -1.77
N ALA A 95 -3.72 -2.00 -0.91
CA ALA A 95 -3.77 -2.22 0.53
C ALA A 95 -5.21 -2.47 0.99
N SER A 96 -5.37 -3.36 1.97
CA SER A 96 -6.69 -3.67 2.55
C SER A 96 -7.37 -2.42 3.11
N SER A 97 -6.61 -1.38 3.48
CA SER A 97 -7.12 -0.07 3.90
C SER A 97 -7.95 0.65 2.82
N GLU A 98 -7.79 0.29 1.54
CA GLU A 98 -8.66 0.76 0.45
C GLU A 98 -10.02 0.05 0.42
N ALA A 99 -10.06 -1.22 0.83
CA ALA A 99 -11.25 -2.07 0.80
C ALA A 99 -12.11 -1.95 2.06
N VAL A 100 -12.51 -0.71 2.42
CA VAL A 100 -13.48 -0.45 3.50
C VAL A 100 -14.92 -0.50 2.98
N THR A 101 -15.84 -0.99 3.81
CA THR A 101 -17.24 -1.20 3.43
C THR A 101 -18.21 -0.48 4.34
N GLY A 102 -19.41 -0.21 3.84
CA GLY A 102 -20.48 0.45 4.59
C GLY A 102 -21.05 1.66 3.84
N SER A 103 -21.36 2.71 4.59
CA SER A 103 -22.00 3.91 4.08
C SER A 103 -21.03 5.08 3.95
N PHE A 104 -21.14 5.77 2.82
CA PHE A 104 -20.45 7.03 2.54
C PHE A 104 -21.16 8.25 3.11
N SER A 105 -22.25 8.09 3.87
CA SER A 105 -23.04 9.20 4.38
C SER A 105 -23.60 8.92 5.77
N MET A 106 -23.58 9.94 6.62
CA MET A 106 -24.29 9.95 7.91
C MET A 106 -25.67 10.62 7.84
N LYS A 107 -26.12 11.04 6.64
CA LYS A 107 -27.46 11.61 6.45
C LYS A 107 -28.54 10.55 6.66
N GLY A 108 -29.71 10.98 7.14
CA GLY A 108 -30.85 10.08 7.37
C GLY A 108 -30.71 9.16 8.58
N MET A 109 -29.71 9.37 9.44
CA MET A 109 -29.59 8.64 10.70
C MET A 109 -30.63 9.13 11.70
N ARG A 110 -31.26 8.18 12.41
CA ARG A 110 -32.26 8.47 13.47
C ARG A 110 -31.71 9.36 14.59
N PHE A 111 -30.42 9.27 14.86
CA PHE A 111 -29.76 10.02 15.93
C PHE A 111 -28.94 11.17 15.32
N PRO A 112 -28.88 12.34 15.99
CA PRO A 112 -28.08 13.46 15.54
C PRO A 112 -26.60 13.08 15.37
N LEU A 113 -25.92 13.77 14.44
CA LEU A 113 -24.52 13.51 14.12
C LEU A 113 -23.64 13.52 15.38
N HIS A 114 -23.72 14.56 16.21
CA HIS A 114 -22.90 14.68 17.42
C HIS A 114 -23.04 13.47 18.37
N VAL A 115 -24.21 12.83 18.45
CA VAL A 115 -24.43 11.63 19.29
C VAL A 115 -23.65 10.43 18.75
N ILE A 116 -23.70 10.24 17.42
CA ILE A 116 -22.96 9.17 16.74
C ILE A 116 -21.46 9.37 16.97
N LEU A 117 -20.99 10.60 16.81
CA LEU A 117 -19.58 10.95 16.98
C LEU A 117 -19.11 10.75 18.41
N THR A 118 -19.87 11.20 19.40
CA THR A 118 -19.58 10.94 20.81
C THR A 118 -19.47 9.44 21.08
N ALA A 119 -20.37 8.63 20.52
CA ALA A 119 -20.31 7.18 20.67
C ALA A 119 -19.03 6.58 20.04
N LEU A 120 -18.63 7.02 18.84
CA LEU A 120 -17.40 6.57 18.18
C LEU A 120 -16.15 6.99 18.95
N THR A 121 -16.09 8.25 19.40
CA THR A 121 -15.00 8.77 20.23
C THR A 121 -14.84 7.93 21.50
N LEU A 122 -15.93 7.67 22.24
CA LEU A 122 -15.88 6.81 23.44
C LEU A 122 -15.45 5.38 23.11
N TYR A 123 -15.81 4.85 21.95
CA TYR A 123 -15.46 3.50 21.55
C TYR A 123 -13.98 3.32 21.19
N PHE A 124 -13.42 4.27 20.43
CA PHE A 124 -12.04 4.19 19.92
C PHE A 124 -11.01 4.85 20.83
N LEU A 125 -11.30 6.02 21.41
CA LEU A 125 -10.37 6.70 22.31
C LEU A 125 -10.43 6.11 23.73
N ASN A 126 -11.63 5.96 24.30
CA ASN A 126 -11.78 5.53 25.70
C ASN A 126 -11.84 4.00 25.84
N ASN A 127 -11.77 3.27 24.72
CA ASN A 127 -11.89 1.82 24.68
C ASN A 127 -13.21 1.27 25.31
N SER A 128 -14.25 2.10 25.38
CA SER A 128 -15.52 1.74 26.02
C SER A 128 -16.24 0.62 25.27
N SER A 129 -16.95 -0.23 26.02
CA SER A 129 -17.86 -1.22 25.42
C SER A 129 -19.11 -0.54 24.87
N THR A 130 -19.77 -1.14 23.88
CA THR A 130 -21.01 -0.59 23.31
C THR A 130 -22.15 -0.50 24.33
N ARG A 131 -22.14 -1.35 25.35
CA ARG A 131 -23.07 -1.28 26.49
C ARG A 131 -22.75 -0.12 27.42
N ALA A 132 -21.48 0.09 27.75
CA ALA A 132 -21.05 1.23 28.55
C ALA A 132 -21.36 2.56 27.85
N ILE A 133 -21.18 2.63 26.53
CA ILE A 133 -21.54 3.82 25.74
C ILE A 133 -23.05 4.05 25.73
N SER A 134 -23.86 3.00 25.59
CA SER A 134 -25.32 3.07 25.68
C SER A 134 -25.77 3.62 27.04
N GLN A 135 -25.16 3.13 28.12
CA GLN A 135 -25.42 3.61 29.49
C GLN A 135 -24.98 5.07 29.67
N PHE A 136 -23.80 5.44 29.18
CA PHE A 136 -23.29 6.81 29.22
C PHE A 136 -24.24 7.79 28.53
N LEU A 137 -24.69 7.48 27.31
CA LEU A 137 -25.61 8.36 26.56
C LEU A 137 -26.98 8.50 27.26
N MET A 138 -27.45 7.46 27.93
CA MET A 138 -28.67 7.51 28.72
C MET A 138 -28.51 8.39 29.98
N ILE A 139 -27.42 8.21 30.74
CA ILE A 139 -27.21 8.91 32.02
C ILE A 139 -26.86 10.39 31.79
N ASN A 140 -25.95 10.68 30.86
CA ASN A 140 -25.42 12.03 30.65
C ASN A 140 -26.30 12.91 29.75
N SER A 141 -27.14 12.32 28.89
CA SER A 141 -27.89 13.08 27.88
C SER A 141 -29.35 12.65 27.73
N GLY A 142 -29.82 11.66 28.51
CA GLY A 142 -31.19 11.13 28.39
C GLY A 142 -31.46 10.37 27.08
N ILE A 143 -30.42 10.04 26.31
CA ILE A 143 -30.55 9.46 24.97
C ILE A 143 -30.57 7.93 25.08
N LYS A 144 -31.74 7.35 24.82
CA LYS A 144 -31.91 5.88 24.75
C LYS A 144 -31.48 5.34 23.39
N VAL A 145 -30.28 4.78 23.31
CA VAL A 145 -29.75 4.08 22.14
C VAL A 145 -29.32 2.66 22.51
N SER A 146 -29.61 1.68 21.65
CA SER A 146 -29.21 0.29 21.90
C SER A 146 -27.71 0.08 21.66
N HIS A 147 -27.08 -0.81 22.45
CA HIS A 147 -25.69 -1.20 22.24
C HIS A 147 -25.44 -1.85 20.85
N VAL A 148 -26.47 -2.44 20.24
CA VAL A 148 -26.42 -3.00 18.87
C VAL A 148 -26.35 -1.88 17.84
N THR A 149 -27.11 -0.81 18.03
CA THR A 149 -27.05 0.39 17.19
C THR A 149 -25.66 1.02 17.24
N ILE A 150 -25.07 1.14 18.42
CA ILE A 150 -23.69 1.62 18.59
C ILE A 150 -22.70 0.69 17.89
N ALA A 151 -22.82 -0.63 18.06
CA ALA A 151 -21.96 -1.60 17.38
C ALA A 151 -22.05 -1.52 15.83
N ASN A 152 -23.22 -1.15 15.30
CA ASN A 152 -23.38 -0.89 13.88
C ASN A 152 -22.60 0.36 13.46
N TRP A 153 -22.70 1.46 14.20
CA TRP A 153 -21.99 2.70 13.89
C TRP A 153 -20.48 2.55 13.84
N THR A 154 -19.89 1.72 14.72
CA THR A 154 -18.43 1.50 14.77
C THR A 154 -17.87 0.81 13.53
N ASN A 155 -18.70 0.31 12.62
CA ASN A 155 -18.28 -0.30 11.36
C ASN A 155 -18.87 0.44 10.15
N LYS A 156 -20.14 0.86 10.26
CA LYS A 156 -20.95 1.36 9.14
C LYS A 156 -20.32 2.53 8.40
N PHE A 157 -19.63 3.43 9.09
CA PHE A 157 -19.20 4.69 8.50
C PHE A 157 -17.75 4.68 8.00
N SER A 158 -17.06 3.53 8.01
CA SER A 158 -15.66 3.44 7.56
C SER A 158 -15.40 4.15 6.21
N PRO A 159 -16.24 3.99 5.16
CA PRO A 159 -16.04 4.68 3.88
C PRO A 159 -16.21 6.21 3.95
N PHE A 160 -17.15 6.70 4.77
CA PHE A 160 -17.32 8.14 5.00
C PHE A 160 -16.04 8.75 5.61
N PHE A 161 -15.51 8.08 6.63
CA PHE A 161 -14.28 8.52 7.30
C PHE A 161 -13.07 8.44 6.38
N LYS A 162 -13.01 7.42 5.52
CA LYS A 162 -11.97 7.30 4.50
C LYS A 162 -11.97 8.48 3.53
N GLN A 163 -13.12 8.83 2.96
CA GLN A 163 -13.21 9.97 2.05
C GLN A 163 -12.73 11.28 2.71
N LYS A 164 -13.05 11.47 3.99
CA LYS A 164 -12.57 12.63 4.75
C LYS A 164 -11.06 12.58 4.96
N ALA A 165 -10.52 11.45 5.42
CA ALA A 165 -9.08 11.26 5.60
C ALA A 165 -8.33 11.51 4.29
N ASP A 166 -8.76 10.91 3.18
CA ASP A 166 -8.14 11.08 1.86
C ASP A 166 -8.07 12.57 1.46
N ARG A 167 -9.14 13.33 1.71
CA ARG A 167 -9.17 14.79 1.47
C ARG A 167 -8.25 15.57 2.40
N PHE A 168 -8.13 15.17 3.66
CA PHE A 168 -7.32 15.88 4.64
C PHE A 168 -5.82 15.63 4.42
N THR A 169 -5.46 14.39 4.06
CA THR A 169 -4.07 13.97 3.87
C THR A 169 -3.37 14.71 2.72
N THR A 170 -4.10 15.21 1.70
CA THR A 170 -3.47 15.94 0.57
C THR A 170 -2.73 17.21 0.97
N ASN A 171 -3.07 17.80 2.13
CA ASN A 171 -2.50 19.05 2.60
C ASN A 171 -1.57 18.85 3.81
N LEU A 172 -1.30 17.61 4.21
CA LEU A 172 -0.43 17.32 5.35
C LEU A 172 1.02 17.25 4.91
N ASN A 173 1.91 17.76 5.76
CA ASN A 173 3.34 17.51 5.65
C ASN A 173 3.69 16.23 6.39
N LEU A 174 3.92 15.15 5.63
CA LEU A 174 4.25 13.81 6.11
C LEU A 174 5.63 13.35 5.63
N LEU A 175 6.50 14.31 5.29
CA LEU A 175 7.83 14.10 4.72
C LEU A 175 8.92 14.16 5.80
N SER A 176 8.70 13.51 6.95
CA SER A 176 9.79 13.35 7.91
C SER A 176 10.93 12.56 7.28
N ASP A 177 12.15 12.78 7.78
CA ASP A 177 13.33 12.05 7.33
C ASP A 177 13.19 10.53 7.57
N ASP A 178 12.52 10.15 8.65
CA ASP A 178 12.37 8.75 9.05
C ASP A 178 10.92 8.29 9.01
N TRP A 179 10.66 7.17 8.33
CA TRP A 179 9.43 6.40 8.49
C TRP A 179 9.72 5.04 9.13
N HIS A 180 8.83 4.58 10.02
CA HIS A 180 8.95 3.28 10.67
C HIS A 180 7.88 2.32 10.14
N ALA A 181 8.22 1.04 10.00
CA ALA A 181 7.24 -0.01 9.73
C ALA A 181 7.45 -1.26 10.59
N ASP A 182 6.33 -1.89 10.96
CA ASP A 182 6.28 -3.08 11.79
C ASP A 182 5.01 -3.88 11.48
N GLU A 183 5.02 -5.18 11.79
CA GLU A 183 3.88 -6.06 11.68
C GLU A 183 3.47 -6.64 13.03
N THR A 184 2.17 -6.59 13.31
CA THR A 184 1.61 -7.15 14.54
C THR A 184 0.51 -8.18 14.26
N VAL A 185 0.48 -9.23 15.07
CA VAL A 185 -0.52 -10.30 14.95
C VAL A 185 -1.90 -9.86 15.44
N VAL A 186 -2.95 -10.13 14.67
CA VAL A 186 -4.34 -10.02 15.15
C VAL A 186 -5.09 -11.33 14.87
N PHE A 187 -6.09 -11.64 15.68
CA PHE A 187 -6.96 -12.80 15.48
C PHE A 187 -8.34 -12.38 14.97
N ILE A 188 -8.78 -13.05 13.91
CA ILE A 188 -10.09 -12.88 13.27
C ILE A 188 -10.71 -14.27 13.16
N ASN A 189 -11.86 -14.46 13.80
CA ASN A 189 -12.58 -15.73 13.89
C ASN A 189 -11.67 -16.89 14.33
N GLY A 190 -10.86 -16.65 15.38
CA GLY A 190 -9.87 -17.61 15.90
C GLY A 190 -8.63 -17.84 15.03
N GLN A 191 -8.56 -17.23 13.84
CA GLN A 191 -7.45 -17.40 12.91
C GLN A 191 -6.43 -16.26 13.00
N LYS A 192 -5.14 -16.58 12.79
CA LYS A 192 -4.03 -15.62 12.84
C LYS A 192 -3.96 -14.75 11.58
N TYR A 193 -3.94 -13.44 11.73
CA TYR A 193 -3.69 -12.45 10.68
C TYR A 193 -2.53 -11.54 11.10
N TYR A 194 -1.98 -10.80 10.15
CA TYR A 194 -0.92 -9.82 10.34
C TYR A 194 -1.43 -8.45 9.92
N LEU A 195 -1.30 -7.48 10.82
CA LEU A 195 -1.54 -6.07 10.55
C LEU A 195 -0.18 -5.40 10.37
N TRP A 196 0.10 -5.01 9.14
CA TRP A 196 1.26 -4.27 8.72
C TRP A 196 0.98 -2.77 8.84
N LEU A 197 1.91 -2.01 9.39
CA LEU A 197 1.74 -0.59 9.68
C LEU A 197 2.99 0.18 9.27
N ALA A 198 2.79 1.36 8.69
CA ALA A 198 3.84 2.34 8.46
C ALA A 198 3.45 3.66 9.14
N ILE A 199 4.38 4.27 9.86
CA ILE A 199 4.17 5.48 10.65
C ILE A 199 5.27 6.49 10.36
N ASP A 200 4.89 7.75 10.23
CA ASP A 200 5.80 8.87 10.12
C ASP A 200 6.43 9.15 11.49
N SER A 201 7.75 9.34 11.55
CA SER A 201 8.46 9.54 12.80
C SER A 201 8.00 10.83 13.47
N GLU A 202 8.24 12.01 12.92
CA GLU A 202 8.03 13.28 13.63
C GLU A 202 6.56 13.49 14.03
N THR A 203 5.64 13.31 13.09
CA THR A 203 4.21 13.59 13.31
C THR A 203 3.50 12.47 14.06
N ARG A 204 4.09 11.26 14.13
CA ARG A 204 3.43 10.01 14.57
C ARG A 204 2.23 9.61 13.72
N PHE A 205 2.05 10.20 12.54
CA PHE A 205 0.91 9.90 11.70
C PHE A 205 1.04 8.50 11.09
N VAL A 206 0.03 7.65 11.25
CA VAL A 206 0.02 6.34 10.59
C VAL A 206 -0.26 6.55 9.10
N LEU A 207 0.76 6.32 8.27
CA LEU A 207 0.76 6.56 6.83
C LEU A 207 -0.03 5.50 6.06
N ALA A 208 0.12 4.24 6.48
CA ALA A 208 -0.49 3.11 5.81
C ALA A 208 -0.73 1.96 6.77
N PHE A 209 -1.75 1.16 6.47
CA PHE A 209 -1.90 -0.16 7.04
C PHE A 209 -2.37 -1.17 6.00
N HIS A 210 -2.01 -2.44 6.24
CA HIS A 210 -2.48 -3.57 5.45
C HIS A 210 -2.71 -4.79 6.34
N LEU A 211 -3.91 -5.36 6.27
CA LEU A 211 -4.32 -6.55 7.00
C LEU A 211 -4.30 -7.77 6.08
N THR A 212 -3.51 -8.78 6.42
CA THR A 212 -3.31 -9.99 5.60
C THR A 212 -3.33 -11.27 6.41
N ARG A 213 -3.64 -12.40 5.77
CA ARG A 213 -3.64 -13.72 6.42
C ARG A 213 -2.22 -14.29 6.60
N SER A 214 -1.33 -14.01 5.65
CA SER A 214 0.04 -14.50 5.62
C SER A 214 1.05 -13.37 5.81
N ARG A 215 2.17 -13.67 6.45
CA ARG A 215 3.30 -12.74 6.56
C ARG A 215 4.20 -12.93 5.33
N SER A 216 3.84 -12.27 4.22
CA SER A 216 4.51 -12.41 2.92
C SER A 216 5.31 -11.17 2.55
N SER A 217 6.28 -11.33 1.64
CA SER A 217 6.95 -10.19 1.00
C SER A 217 5.97 -9.27 0.30
N ASP A 218 4.99 -9.83 -0.41
CA ASP A 218 3.90 -9.09 -1.06
C ASP A 218 3.22 -8.08 -0.13
N SER A 219 3.02 -8.44 1.14
CA SER A 219 2.39 -7.55 2.12
C SER A 219 3.24 -6.30 2.40
N ALA A 220 4.57 -6.44 2.41
CA ALA A 220 5.49 -5.31 2.58
C ALA A 220 5.48 -4.39 1.34
N TYR A 221 5.46 -4.96 0.13
CA TYR A 221 5.31 -4.17 -1.11
C TYR A 221 4.02 -3.36 -1.11
N THR A 222 2.89 -3.99 -0.74
CA THR A 222 1.60 -3.32 -0.67
C THR A 222 1.56 -2.22 0.40
N LEU A 223 2.12 -2.47 1.59
CA LEU A 223 2.22 -1.46 2.65
C LEU A 223 3.03 -0.24 2.19
N ILE A 224 4.24 -0.46 1.67
CA ILE A 224 5.15 0.61 1.27
C ILE A 224 4.59 1.37 0.07
N ASN A 225 3.96 0.68 -0.89
CA ASN A 225 3.30 1.32 -2.02
C ASN A 225 2.13 2.21 -1.59
N LYS A 226 1.39 1.82 -0.55
CA LYS A 226 0.37 2.68 0.04
C LYS A 226 0.97 3.88 0.77
N ALA A 227 2.04 3.67 1.55
CA ALA A 227 2.72 4.76 2.28
C ALA A 227 3.36 5.79 1.32
N LYS A 228 3.88 5.34 0.17
CA LYS A 228 4.48 6.19 -0.88
C LYS A 228 3.56 7.31 -1.37
N ALA A 229 2.24 7.14 -1.27
CA ALA A 229 1.29 8.21 -1.62
C ALA A 229 1.45 9.47 -0.73
N CYS A 230 2.09 9.34 0.43
CA CYS A 230 2.38 10.45 1.34
C CYS A 230 3.76 11.08 1.10
N GLY A 231 4.61 10.48 0.26
CA GLY A 231 5.98 10.93 0.03
C GLY A 231 7.02 9.82 -0.04
N GLU A 232 8.28 10.21 0.13
CA GLU A 232 9.44 9.31 0.18
C GLU A 232 10.40 9.85 1.26
N PRO A 233 10.68 9.07 2.33
CA PRO A 233 11.54 9.50 3.43
C PRO A 233 13.03 9.28 3.07
N THR A 234 13.93 9.86 3.85
CA THR A 234 15.37 9.59 3.74
C THR A 234 15.67 8.16 4.22
N TYR A 235 15.09 7.77 5.36
CA TYR A 235 15.28 6.46 5.97
C TYR A 235 13.95 5.73 6.18
N PHE A 236 13.92 4.45 5.81
CA PHE A 236 12.82 3.54 6.15
C PHE A 236 13.31 2.54 7.18
N ILE A 237 12.82 2.67 8.40
CA ILE A 237 13.29 1.93 9.57
C ILE A 237 12.33 0.77 9.84
N THR A 238 12.85 -0.45 9.91
CA THR A 238 12.02 -1.62 10.20
C THR A 238 12.73 -2.59 11.14
N ASP A 239 11.98 -3.53 11.68
CA ASP A 239 12.56 -4.76 12.23
C ASP A 239 13.29 -5.56 11.13
N ARG A 240 14.09 -6.54 11.53
CA ARG A 240 14.96 -7.36 10.64
C ARG A 240 14.20 -8.34 9.73
N LEU A 241 12.92 -8.10 9.43
CA LEU A 241 12.15 -8.97 8.54
C LEU A 241 12.62 -8.77 7.09
N PRO A 242 13.19 -9.81 6.42
CA PRO A 242 13.82 -9.64 5.11
C PRO A 242 12.88 -9.17 3.98
N SER A 243 11.56 -9.26 4.20
CA SER A 243 10.55 -8.78 3.23
C SER A 243 10.63 -7.28 2.98
N TYR A 244 11.10 -6.48 3.94
CA TYR A 244 11.21 -5.04 3.77
C TYR A 244 12.35 -4.65 2.83
N ASN A 245 13.48 -5.35 2.87
CA ASN A 245 14.69 -4.99 2.11
C ASN A 245 14.40 -4.83 0.61
N GLU A 246 13.80 -5.86 -0.02
CA GLU A 246 13.50 -5.80 -1.45
C GLU A 246 12.35 -4.83 -1.76
N ALA A 247 11.38 -4.72 -0.84
CA ALA A 247 10.21 -3.87 -1.03
C ALA A 247 10.56 -2.37 -0.98
N VAL A 248 11.38 -1.95 -0.01
CA VAL A 248 11.87 -0.56 0.09
C VAL A 248 12.70 -0.23 -1.15
N ALA A 249 13.71 -1.02 -1.48
CA ALA A 249 14.57 -0.78 -2.64
C ALA A 249 13.80 -0.72 -3.97
N THR A 250 12.65 -1.38 -4.06
CA THR A 250 11.78 -1.34 -5.25
C THR A 250 10.89 -0.11 -5.29
N VAL A 251 10.20 0.17 -4.19
CA VAL A 251 9.09 1.12 -4.16
C VAL A 251 9.58 2.53 -3.82
N LEU A 252 10.61 2.65 -2.98
CA LEU A 252 11.23 3.89 -2.52
C LEU A 252 12.72 3.89 -2.91
N PRO A 253 13.05 4.11 -4.20
CA PRO A 253 14.42 3.98 -4.71
C PRO A 253 15.41 5.01 -4.17
N ASN A 254 14.94 6.13 -3.60
CA ASN A 254 15.77 7.17 -3.03
C ASN A 254 15.91 7.06 -1.50
N THR A 255 15.29 6.04 -0.90
CA THR A 255 15.27 5.82 0.54
C THR A 255 16.28 4.75 0.94
N GLU A 256 17.01 4.99 2.03
CA GLU A 256 17.86 3.99 2.65
C GLU A 256 17.05 3.11 3.61
N HIS A 257 17.10 1.79 3.42
CA HIS A 257 16.47 0.84 4.34
C HIS A 257 17.39 0.58 5.54
N VAL A 258 16.91 0.88 6.75
CA VAL A 258 17.68 0.71 8.00
C VAL A 258 17.01 -0.36 8.87
N PRO A 259 17.54 -1.60 8.90
CA PRO A 259 17.07 -2.61 9.84
C PRO A 259 17.59 -2.31 11.24
N VAL A 260 16.71 -2.11 12.22
CA VAL A 260 17.09 -1.79 13.60
C VAL A 260 17.93 -2.94 14.20
N GLU A 261 19.04 -2.58 14.85
CA GLU A 261 19.86 -3.53 15.61
C GLU A 261 19.28 -3.76 17.02
N PRO A 262 19.40 -4.97 17.60
CA PRO A 262 19.11 -5.15 19.02
C PRO A 262 20.03 -4.23 19.83
N MET A 263 19.43 -3.27 20.56
CA MET A 263 20.13 -2.31 21.43
C MET A 263 20.98 -1.21 20.74
N SER A 264 20.57 -0.67 19.59
CA SER A 264 21.11 0.63 19.14
C SER A 264 20.38 1.79 19.83
N SER A 265 21.13 2.81 20.29
CA SER A 265 20.59 4.01 20.94
C SER A 265 19.97 5.01 19.96
N ASP A 266 20.39 4.96 18.68
CA ASP A 266 20.20 6.07 17.76
C ASP A 266 19.08 5.82 16.72
N THR A 267 18.68 4.56 16.47
CA THR A 267 17.56 4.20 15.58
C THR A 267 16.52 3.42 16.37
N ASN A 268 15.60 4.14 17.00
CA ASN A 268 14.75 3.59 18.03
C ASN A 268 13.35 3.20 17.51
N ASN A 269 13.04 1.90 17.47
CA ASN A 269 11.71 1.42 17.05
C ASN A 269 10.59 1.65 18.10
N ASN A 270 10.90 2.31 19.22
CA ASN A 270 9.97 2.59 20.32
C ASN A 270 8.66 3.28 19.88
N LEU A 271 8.71 4.05 18.81
CA LEU A 271 7.59 4.85 18.32
C LEU A 271 6.46 3.96 17.77
N ILE A 272 6.79 3.08 16.84
CA ILE A 272 5.82 2.13 16.30
C ILE A 272 5.44 1.06 17.34
N GLU A 273 6.37 0.70 18.24
CA GLU A 273 6.03 -0.15 19.39
C GLU A 273 5.00 0.51 20.30
N SER A 274 5.11 1.81 20.55
CA SER A 274 4.15 2.58 21.37
C SER A 274 2.78 2.63 20.70
N PHE A 275 2.74 2.82 19.37
CA PHE A 275 1.51 2.66 18.59
C PHE A 275 0.94 1.24 18.77
N ASN A 276 1.76 0.22 18.58
CA ASN A 276 1.35 -1.19 18.67
C ASN A 276 0.83 -1.54 20.07
N LYS A 277 1.43 -1.03 21.14
CA LYS A 277 0.93 -1.17 22.52
C LYS A 277 -0.46 -0.55 22.67
N THR A 278 -0.65 0.66 22.13
CA THR A 278 -1.95 1.37 22.15
C THR A 278 -3.02 0.58 21.38
N PHE A 279 -2.70 0.17 20.16
CA PHE A 279 -3.60 -0.65 19.33
C PHE A 279 -3.94 -1.98 20.01
N LYS A 280 -2.96 -2.67 20.59
CA LYS A 280 -3.16 -3.95 21.29
C LYS A 280 -4.04 -3.81 22.53
N ALA A 281 -3.92 -2.73 23.29
CA ALA A 281 -4.77 -2.48 24.44
C ALA A 281 -6.25 -2.35 24.02
N TRP A 282 -6.51 -1.60 22.94
CA TRP A 282 -7.84 -1.49 22.36
C TRP A 282 -8.33 -2.83 21.77
N TYR A 283 -7.50 -3.51 20.98
CA TYR A 283 -7.82 -4.78 20.33
C TYR A 283 -8.14 -5.90 21.34
N LYS A 284 -7.33 -6.06 22.40
CA LYS A 284 -7.53 -7.10 23.42
C LYS A 284 -8.88 -6.96 24.13
N ALA A 285 -9.34 -5.72 24.37
CA ALA A 285 -10.64 -5.46 24.98
C ALA A 285 -11.81 -5.94 24.10
N LYS A 286 -11.62 -6.11 22.79
CA LYS A 286 -12.66 -6.58 21.86
C LYS A 286 -12.75 -8.10 21.76
N LYS A 287 -11.85 -8.85 22.41
CA LYS A 287 -11.78 -10.33 22.39
C LYS A 287 -11.68 -10.93 20.97
N GLY A 288 -10.99 -10.23 20.07
CA GLY A 288 -10.83 -10.64 18.67
C GLY A 288 -11.95 -10.15 17.75
N PHE A 289 -11.74 -10.27 16.44
CA PHE A 289 -12.73 -9.90 15.44
C PHE A 289 -13.47 -11.13 14.92
N ASN A 290 -14.71 -10.97 14.45
CA ASN A 290 -15.51 -12.09 13.94
C ASN A 290 -15.51 -12.21 12.41
N SER A 291 -15.13 -11.15 11.70
CA SER A 291 -15.10 -11.09 10.24
C SER A 291 -13.94 -10.22 9.79
N PHE A 292 -13.31 -10.59 8.67
CA PHE A 292 -12.23 -9.80 8.07
C PHE A 292 -12.68 -8.39 7.70
N GLU A 293 -13.85 -8.27 7.05
CA GLU A 293 -14.42 -6.99 6.63
C GLU A 293 -14.65 -6.05 7.82
N LYS A 294 -15.27 -6.56 8.88
CA LYS A 294 -15.48 -5.80 10.13
C LYS A 294 -14.17 -5.45 10.82
N ALA A 295 -13.21 -6.37 10.84
CA ALA A 295 -11.89 -6.10 11.39
C ALA A 295 -11.21 -4.94 10.64
N ASN A 296 -11.22 -4.99 9.31
CA ASN A 296 -10.61 -3.98 8.45
C ASN A 296 -11.26 -2.60 8.66
N ASN A 297 -12.60 -2.54 8.71
CA ASN A 297 -13.33 -1.30 9.02
C ASN A 297 -13.01 -0.75 10.42
N LEU A 298 -12.98 -1.62 11.44
CA LEU A 298 -12.68 -1.20 12.81
C LEU A 298 -11.23 -0.72 12.97
N ILE A 299 -10.27 -1.38 12.32
CA ILE A 299 -8.86 -0.97 12.30
C ILE A 299 -8.72 0.37 11.58
N TYR A 300 -9.39 0.53 10.43
CA TYR A 300 -9.41 1.81 9.71
C TYR A 300 -9.90 2.94 10.61
N LEU A 301 -11.05 2.76 11.25
CA LEU A 301 -11.63 3.77 12.13
C LEU A 301 -10.77 4.01 13.37
N PHE A 302 -10.15 2.98 13.94
CA PHE A 302 -9.18 3.16 15.03
C PHE A 302 -8.02 4.05 14.60
N ILE A 303 -7.42 3.78 13.43
CA ILE A 303 -6.31 4.58 12.90
C ILE A 303 -6.75 6.01 12.58
N PHE A 304 -7.95 6.19 12.02
CA PHE A 304 -8.53 7.52 11.84
C PHE A 304 -8.62 8.26 13.17
N HIS A 305 -9.15 7.61 14.23
CA HIS A 305 -9.27 8.22 15.55
C HIS A 305 -7.90 8.55 16.15
N TYR A 306 -6.91 7.68 15.94
CA TYR A 306 -5.53 7.91 16.36
C TYR A 306 -4.90 9.13 15.66
N ASN A 307 -5.07 9.26 14.34
CA ASN A 307 -4.45 10.30 13.51
C ASN A 307 -5.13 11.67 13.63
N PHE A 308 -6.46 11.74 13.69
CA PHE A 308 -7.20 13.00 13.53
C PHE A 308 -7.90 13.48 14.80
N ILE A 309 -7.98 12.67 15.86
CA ILE A 309 -8.84 12.96 17.02
C ILE A 309 -8.09 12.87 18.33
N ARG A 310 -7.29 11.82 18.49
CA ARG A 310 -6.62 11.53 19.74
C ARG A 310 -5.45 12.50 19.92
N PRO A 311 -5.47 13.37 20.94
CA PRO A 311 -4.28 14.12 21.31
C PRO A 311 -3.24 13.17 21.93
N HIS A 312 -1.96 13.41 21.66
CA HIS A 312 -0.87 12.59 22.21
C HIS A 312 0.00 13.44 23.11
N GLY A 313 0.26 12.95 24.33
CA GLY A 313 1.13 13.65 25.28
C GLY A 313 2.55 13.86 24.74
N SER A 314 3.06 12.93 23.93
CA SER A 314 4.35 13.06 23.26
C SER A 314 4.39 14.12 22.15
N LEU A 315 3.23 14.67 21.78
CA LEU A 315 3.06 15.70 20.75
C LEU A 315 2.44 16.96 21.34
N ASN A 316 2.76 17.30 22.61
CA ASN A 316 2.21 18.47 23.30
C ASN A 316 0.66 18.53 23.28
N ASN A 317 0.00 17.37 23.34
CA ASN A 317 -1.45 17.21 23.25
C ASN A 317 -2.07 17.63 21.90
N TYR A 318 -1.28 17.69 20.84
CA TYR A 318 -1.78 17.73 19.47
C TYR A 318 -2.05 16.32 18.93
N THR A 319 -2.93 16.24 17.94
CA THR A 319 -3.13 15.05 17.12
C THR A 319 -1.99 14.91 16.09
N PRO A 320 -1.72 13.70 15.57
CA PRO A 320 -0.71 13.52 14.53
C PRO A 320 -0.99 14.37 13.29
N ALA A 321 -2.26 14.50 12.90
CA ALA A 321 -2.67 15.37 11.80
C ALA A 321 -2.36 16.85 12.08
N GLU A 322 -2.63 17.35 13.29
CA GLU A 322 -2.30 18.75 13.65
C GLU A 322 -0.79 19.02 13.57
N VAL A 323 0.04 18.09 14.04
CA VAL A 323 1.51 18.20 13.91
C VAL A 323 1.94 18.18 12.44
N ALA A 324 1.27 17.37 11.62
CA ALA A 324 1.47 17.33 10.17
C ALA A 324 0.89 18.56 9.43
N GLY A 325 0.49 19.62 10.12
CA GLY A 325 0.00 20.87 9.50
C GLY A 325 -1.50 20.92 9.23
N PHE A 326 -2.29 20.00 9.79
CA PHE A 326 -3.74 20.10 9.73
C PHE A 326 -4.22 21.32 10.54
N ALA A 327 -4.82 22.29 9.84
CA ALA A 327 -5.42 23.46 10.47
C ALA A 327 -6.66 23.06 11.29
N SER A 328 -6.44 22.85 12.58
CA SER A 328 -7.49 22.72 13.59
C SER A 328 -7.96 24.12 13.96
N ASP A 329 -9.07 24.58 13.38
CA ASP A 329 -9.71 25.83 13.83
C ASP A 329 -9.99 25.71 15.33
N SER A 330 -9.18 26.41 16.13
CA SER A 330 -9.11 26.26 17.59
C SER A 330 -10.43 26.62 18.29
N LEU A 331 -11.29 27.41 17.63
CA LEU A 331 -12.63 27.77 18.09
C LEU A 331 -13.67 26.66 17.87
N ASN A 332 -13.34 25.63 17.09
CA ASN A 332 -14.26 24.62 16.59
C ASN A 332 -13.69 23.20 16.69
N LYS A 333 -12.87 22.91 17.71
CA LYS A 333 -12.48 21.52 18.05
C LYS A 333 -13.69 20.60 18.30
N ASN A 334 -14.86 21.16 18.64
CA ASN A 334 -16.13 20.44 18.73
C ASN A 334 -16.89 20.33 17.38
N SER A 335 -16.47 21.05 16.34
CA SER A 335 -17.11 21.16 15.02
C SER A 335 -16.28 20.58 13.85
N TRP A 336 -15.15 19.93 14.11
CA TRP A 336 -14.32 19.29 13.08
C TRP A 336 -15.08 18.30 12.16
N PHE A 337 -16.26 17.81 12.60
CA PHE A 337 -17.22 17.06 11.78
C PHE A 337 -18.28 17.88 11.04
N ILE A 338 -18.52 19.13 11.46
CA ILE A 338 -19.60 20.00 10.99
C ILE A 338 -19.23 20.70 9.67
N ALA A 339 -17.94 20.79 9.32
CA ALA A 339 -17.48 21.29 8.01
C ALA A 339 -17.65 20.25 6.87
N ALA A 340 -18.76 19.52 6.86
CA ALA A 340 -19.12 18.54 5.84
C ALA A 340 -20.28 19.01 4.96
#